data_AF-A0A967PCH3-F1
#
_entry.id   AF-A0A967PCH3-F1
#
_cell.length_a   1.000
_cell.length_b   1.000
_cell.length_c   1.000
_cell.angle_alpha   90.00
_cell.angle_beta   90.00
_cell.angle_gamma   90.00
#
_symmetry.space_group_name_H-M   'P 1'
#
loop_
_entity.id
_entity.type
_entity.pdbx_description
1 polymer ?
#
loop_
_entity_poly.entity_id
_entity_poly.type
_entity_poly.pdbx_seq_one_letter_code
_entity_poly.pdbx_strand_id
1 'polypeptide(L)'
;MRIEKSEEIIDKWKDSILSGDLEDYVLKIDDDVKEDIALIALFLDYMTVKASGNAMDYYEGYKQAASDILGLTGIYLVQDDQNKLINIKYQAPDDDIQEQLKKHIWGDE
;
A
#
# COMPACT_ATOMS: atom_id res chain seq x y z
N MET A 1 13.29 -9.46 -17.55
CA MET A 1 12.26 -10.11 -16.70
C MET A 1 11.80 -9.16 -15.58
N ARG A 2 11.36 -7.94 -15.91
CA ARG A 2 10.95 -6.92 -14.91
C ARG A 2 9.60 -6.26 -15.25
N ILE A 3 9.33 -5.96 -16.53
CA ILE A 3 8.11 -5.24 -16.97
C ILE A 3 6.86 -6.14 -16.95
N GLU A 4 6.96 -7.40 -17.37
CA GLU A 4 5.79 -8.31 -17.34
C GLU A 4 5.26 -8.58 -15.93
N LYS A 5 6.11 -8.42 -14.90
CA LYS A 5 5.72 -8.57 -13.49
C LYS A 5 5.08 -7.29 -12.92
N SER A 6 5.35 -6.12 -13.48
CA SER A 6 4.79 -4.86 -12.99
C SER A 6 3.34 -4.69 -13.39
N GLU A 7 3.01 -4.95 -14.66
CA GLU A 7 1.62 -4.97 -15.15
C GLU A 7 0.79 -6.03 -14.41
N GLU A 8 1.35 -7.23 -14.20
CA GLU A 8 0.69 -8.30 -13.45
C GLU A 8 0.33 -7.91 -12.01
N ILE A 9 1.18 -7.13 -11.32
CA ILE A 9 0.89 -6.64 -9.96
C ILE A 9 -0.26 -5.63 -9.99
N ILE A 10 -0.23 -4.69 -10.94
CA ILE A 10 -1.28 -3.68 -11.10
C ILE A 10 -2.61 -4.35 -11.40
N ASP A 11 -2.64 -5.30 -12.34
CA ASP A 11 -3.87 -5.97 -12.75
C ASP A 11 -4.45 -6.81 -11.60
N LYS A 12 -3.62 -7.59 -10.90
CA LYS A 12 -4.06 -8.35 -9.72
C LYS A 12 -4.60 -7.46 -8.61
N TRP A 13 -3.96 -6.31 -8.39
CA TRP A 13 -4.42 -5.34 -7.41
C TRP A 13 -5.77 -4.76 -7.82
N LYS A 14 -5.92 -4.34 -9.08
CA LYS A 14 -7.20 -3.81 -9.61
C LYS A 14 -8.32 -4.83 -9.49
N ASP A 15 -8.10 -6.06 -9.94
CA ASP A 15 -9.09 -7.14 -9.87
C ASP A 15 -9.52 -7.46 -8.43
N SER A 16 -8.62 -7.28 -7.46
CA SER A 16 -8.91 -7.58 -6.06
C SER A 16 -9.52 -6.42 -5.29
N ILE A 17 -9.21 -5.18 -5.65
CA ILE A 17 -9.54 -3.98 -4.88
C ILE A 17 -10.64 -3.15 -5.57
N LEU A 18 -10.54 -2.95 -6.88
CA LEU A 18 -11.52 -2.19 -7.68
C LEU A 18 -12.71 -3.08 -8.04
N SER A 19 -13.43 -3.52 -7.01
CA SER A 19 -14.62 -4.37 -7.15
C SER A 19 -15.74 -3.88 -6.23
N GLY A 20 -16.99 -4.22 -6.54
CA GLY A 20 -18.14 -3.80 -5.76
C GLY A 20 -18.27 -2.28 -5.70
N ASP A 21 -18.22 -1.71 -4.49
CA ASP A 21 -18.36 -0.26 -4.28
C ASP A 21 -17.19 0.58 -4.87
N LEU A 22 -16.08 -0.06 -5.24
CA LEU A 22 -14.90 0.57 -5.84
C LEU A 22 -14.70 0.23 -7.33
N GLU A 23 -15.66 -0.44 -7.97
CA GLU A 23 -15.51 -0.95 -9.35
C GLU A 23 -15.21 0.15 -10.38
N ASP A 24 -15.69 1.37 -10.15
CA ASP A 24 -15.49 2.52 -11.03
C ASP A 24 -14.38 3.46 -10.56
N TYR A 25 -13.60 3.06 -9.56
CA TYR A 25 -12.44 3.82 -9.12
C TYR A 25 -11.27 3.61 -10.08
N VAL A 26 -10.40 4.61 -10.16
CA VAL A 26 -9.19 4.58 -10.98
C VAL A 26 -7.97 4.63 -10.08
N LEU A 27 -6.94 3.85 -10.43
CA LEU A 27 -5.62 3.95 -9.82
C LEU A 27 -4.80 5.06 -10.48
N LYS A 28 -4.26 5.97 -9.68
CA LYS A 28 -3.27 6.98 -10.09
C LYS A 28 -2.01 6.84 -9.25
N ILE A 29 -0.87 7.11 -9.89
CA ILE A 29 0.43 7.21 -9.23
C ILE A 29 0.90 8.64 -9.49
N ASP A 30 1.22 9.39 -8.44
CA ASP A 30 1.74 10.75 -8.59
C ASP A 30 3.15 10.73 -9.19
N ASP A 31 3.49 11.77 -9.98
CA ASP A 31 4.71 11.82 -10.79
C ASP A 31 6.01 11.81 -9.97
N ASP A 32 5.92 12.14 -8.68
CA ASP A 32 7.03 12.13 -7.72
C ASP A 32 7.28 10.75 -7.08
N VAL A 33 6.40 9.78 -7.33
CA VAL A 33 6.54 8.40 -6.85
C VAL A 33 7.34 7.58 -7.85
N LYS A 34 8.42 6.94 -7.38
CA LYS A 34 9.17 5.97 -8.19
C LYS A 34 8.29 4.74 -8.50
N GLU A 35 8.24 4.34 -9.77
CA GLU A 35 7.44 3.20 -10.24
C GLU A 35 7.68 1.92 -9.43
N ASP A 36 8.94 1.53 -9.22
CA ASP A 36 9.31 0.34 -8.43
C ASP A 36 8.71 0.37 -7.01
N ILE A 37 8.61 1.56 -6.42
CA ILE A 37 8.08 1.75 -5.07
C ILE A 37 6.54 1.71 -5.08
N ALA A 38 5.90 2.31 -6.09
CA ALA A 38 4.45 2.19 -6.29
C ALA A 38 4.03 0.72 -6.46
N LEU A 39 4.81 -0.06 -7.21
CA LEU A 39 4.55 -1.50 -7.41
C LEU A 39 4.68 -2.29 -6.11
N ILE A 40 5.68 -1.99 -5.27
CA ILE A 40 5.81 -2.59 -3.94
C ILE A 40 4.57 -2.25 -3.10
N ALA A 41 4.09 -1.02 -3.17
CA ALA A 41 2.92 -0.61 -2.40
C ALA A 41 1.65 -1.33 -2.80
N LEU A 42 1.38 -1.42 -4.10
CA LEU A 42 0.26 -2.19 -4.64
C LEU A 42 0.38 -3.66 -4.27
N PHE A 43 1.59 -4.23 -4.35
CA PHE A 43 1.81 -5.63 -3.99
C PHE A 43 1.54 -5.90 -2.51
N LEU A 44 2.01 -5.04 -1.60
CA LEU A 44 1.80 -5.18 -0.16
C LEU A 44 0.31 -5.04 0.21
N ASP A 45 -0.39 -4.08 -0.39
CA ASP A 45 -1.82 -3.88 -0.18
C ASP A 45 -2.64 -5.08 -0.68
N TYR A 46 -2.35 -5.55 -1.90
CA TYR A 46 -2.94 -6.77 -2.45
C TYR A 46 -2.73 -7.99 -1.53
N MET A 47 -1.49 -8.20 -1.06
CA MET A 47 -1.17 -9.32 -0.17
C MET A 47 -1.88 -9.21 1.18
N THR A 48 -2.03 -8.00 1.71
CA THR A 48 -2.77 -7.73 2.94
C THR A 48 -4.24 -8.13 2.80
N VAL A 49 -4.88 -7.72 1.70
CA VAL A 49 -6.27 -8.09 1.41
C VAL A 49 -6.42 -9.59 1.17
N LYS A 50 -5.48 -10.23 0.45
CA LYS A 50 -5.51 -11.69 0.26
C LYS A 50 -5.34 -12.46 1.57
N ALA A 51 -4.45 -12.00 2.46
CA ALA A 51 -4.24 -12.61 3.76
C ALA A 51 -5.48 -12.49 4.66
N SER A 52 -6.27 -11.42 4.50
CA SER A 52 -7.54 -11.20 5.23
C SER A 52 -8.61 -12.28 5.03
N GLY A 53 -8.52 -13.04 3.93
CA GLY A 53 -9.35 -14.24 3.71
C GLY A 53 -9.13 -15.34 4.77
N ASN A 54 -8.13 -15.18 5.64
CA ASN A 54 -7.82 -16.05 6.77
C ASN A 54 -7.96 -15.28 8.10
N ALA A 55 -9.19 -15.10 8.58
CA ALA A 55 -9.55 -14.53 9.90
C ALA A 55 -9.14 -13.06 10.16
N MET A 56 -10.03 -12.34 10.86
CA MET A 56 -9.95 -10.88 11.05
C MET A 56 -8.73 -10.43 11.88
N ASP A 57 -8.29 -11.24 12.85
CA ASP A 57 -7.13 -10.93 13.69
C ASP A 57 -5.81 -10.87 12.90
N TYR A 58 -5.67 -11.71 11.87
CA TYR A 58 -4.49 -11.70 11.01
C TYR A 58 -4.51 -10.52 10.05
N TYR A 59 -5.70 -10.13 9.56
CA TYR A 59 -5.84 -8.98 8.66
C TYR A 59 -5.31 -7.69 9.28
N GLU A 60 -5.71 -7.39 10.52
CA GLU A 60 -5.27 -6.17 11.22
C GLU A 60 -3.75 -6.16 11.42
N GLY A 61 -3.14 -7.30 11.76
CA GLY A 61 -1.69 -7.42 11.87
C GLY A 61 -0.95 -7.20 10.56
N TYR A 62 -1.44 -7.78 9.46
CA TYR A 62 -0.86 -7.57 8.12
C TYR A 62 -1.03 -6.13 7.63
N LYS A 63 -2.19 -5.53 7.90
CA LYS A 63 -2.50 -4.16 7.52
C LYS A 63 -1.60 -3.17 8.25
N GLN A 64 -1.36 -3.38 9.55
CA GLN A 64 -0.42 -2.56 10.31
C GLN A 64 0.99 -2.68 9.73
N ALA A 65 1.49 -3.91 9.53
CA ALA A 65 2.83 -4.12 8.99
C ALA A 65 3.02 -3.53 7.58
N ALA A 66 2.02 -3.66 6.70
CA ALA A 66 2.05 -3.06 5.38
C ALA A 66 2.06 -1.52 5.45
N SER A 67 1.23 -0.94 6.31
CA SER A 67 1.17 0.51 6.53
C SER A 67 2.48 1.06 7.07
N ASP A 68 3.13 0.34 8.00
CA ASP A 68 4.42 0.71 8.58
C ASP A 68 5.54 0.72 7.53
N ILE A 69 5.61 -0.33 6.69
CA ILE A 69 6.58 -0.42 5.60
C ILE A 69 6.38 0.73 4.61
N LEU A 70 5.13 1.02 4.25
CA LEU A 70 4.79 2.12 3.35
C LEU A 70 5.18 3.49 3.94
N GLY A 71 4.90 3.69 5.22
CA GLY A 71 5.31 4.87 5.97
C GLY A 71 6.83 5.10 5.92
N LEU A 72 7.66 4.05 6.05
CA LEU A 72 9.13 4.17 5.92
C LEU A 72 9.57 4.66 4.55
N THR A 73 8.86 4.25 3.51
CA THR A 73 9.15 4.69 2.14
C THR A 73 8.57 6.06 1.81
N GLY A 74 7.80 6.65 2.74
CA GLY A 74 7.06 7.89 2.52
C GLY A 74 5.94 7.73 1.50
N ILE A 75 5.35 6.54 1.38
CA ILE A 75 4.35 6.22 0.36
C ILE A 75 3.02 5.98 1.02
N TYR A 76 1.98 6.55 0.45
CA TYR A 76 0.63 6.44 0.97
C TYR A 76 -0.36 6.16 -0.15
N LEU A 77 -1.23 5.18 0.08
CA LEU A 77 -2.43 4.94 -0.72
C LEU A 77 -3.56 5.77 -0.14
N VAL A 78 -4.07 6.72 -0.92
CA VAL A 78 -5.13 7.64 -0.49
C VAL A 78 -6.34 7.44 -1.39
N GLN A 79 -7.48 7.13 -0.78
CA GLN A 79 -8.76 7.04 -1.47
C GLN A 79 -9.45 8.42 -1.47
N ASP A 80 -9.91 8.84 -2.65
CA ASP A 80 -10.71 10.04 -2.88
C ASP A 80 -12.05 9.62 -3.50
N ASP A 81 -13.07 9.55 -2.64
CA ASP A 81 -14.41 9.10 -3.03
C ASP A 81 -15.13 10.08 -3.97
N GLN A 82 -14.77 11.37 -3.93
CA GLN A 82 -15.43 12.38 -4.75
C GLN A 82 -15.04 12.23 -6.21
N ASN A 83 -13.76 11.91 -6.45
CA ASN A 83 -13.21 11.70 -7.79
C ASN A 83 -13.08 10.22 -8.18
N LYS A 84 -13.50 9.31 -7.29
CA LYS A 84 -13.38 7.85 -7.48
C LYS A 84 -11.95 7.46 -7.84
N LEU A 85 -11.01 7.88 -7.01
CA LEU A 85 -9.59 7.76 -7.27
C LEU A 85 -8.90 7.09 -6.08
N ILE A 86 -8.09 6.08 -6.35
CA ILE A 86 -7.06 5.62 -5.41
C ILE A 86 -5.73 6.16 -5.92
N ASN A 87 -5.09 7.00 -5.12
CA ASN A 87 -3.85 7.65 -5.50
C ASN A 87 -2.68 7.18 -4.64
N ILE A 88 -1.58 6.82 -5.28
CA ILE A 88 -0.29 6.57 -4.63
C ILE A 88 0.48 7.87 -4.62
N LYS A 89 0.73 8.38 -3.41
CA LYS A 89 1.42 9.66 -3.19
C LYS A 89 2.70 9.47 -2.41
N TYR A 90 3.68 10.32 -2.69
CA TYR A 90 4.82 10.49 -1.82
C TYR A 90 4.53 11.57 -0.77
N GLN A 91 4.78 11.25 0.49
CA GLN A 91 4.83 12.19 1.58
C GLN A 91 6.07 11.86 2.41
N ALA A 92 6.97 12.84 2.55
CA ALA A 92 8.20 12.63 3.30
C ALA A 92 7.87 12.07 4.70
N PRO A 93 8.53 10.99 5.13
CA PRO A 93 8.31 10.42 6.45
C PRO A 93 8.62 11.49 7.50
N ASP A 94 7.72 11.64 8.46
CA ASP A 94 7.98 12.49 9.62
C ASP A 94 9.11 11.86 10.45
N ASP A 95 9.99 12.69 11.03
CA ASP A 95 11.14 12.21 11.81
C ASP A 95 10.67 11.31 12.98
N ASP A 96 9.48 11.59 13.51
CA ASP A 96 8.81 10.82 14.57
C ASP A 96 8.42 9.40 14.14
N ILE A 97 8.10 9.16 12.86
CA ILE A 97 7.71 7.83 12.36
C ILE A 97 8.93 6.90 12.34
N GLN A 98 10.10 7.41 11.97
CA GLN A 98 11.33 6.61 11.99
C GLN A 98 11.74 6.22 13.42
N GLU A 99 11.55 7.12 14.39
CA GLU A 99 11.78 6.86 15.81
C GLU A 99 10.81 5.81 16.39
N GLN A 100 9.51 5.94 16.10
CA GLN A 100 8.49 4.98 16.57
C GLN A 100 8.72 3.58 16.00
N LEU A 101 9.16 3.47 14.75
CA LEU A 101 9.42 2.19 14.11
C LEU A 101 10.71 1.54 14.58
N LYS A 102 11.75 2.32 14.90
CA LYS A 102 12.94 1.78 15.58
C LYS A 102 12.54 1.08 16.88
N LYS A 103 11.73 1.75 17.69
CA LYS A 103 11.16 1.19 18.93
C LYS A 103 10.35 -0.07 18.70
N HIS A 104 9.56 -0.11 17.62
CA HIS A 104 8.67 -1.25 17.34
C HIS A 104 9.42 -2.48 16.77
N ILE A 105 10.42 -2.27 15.91
CA ILE A 105 11.17 -3.35 15.25
C ILE A 105 12.30 -3.88 16.13
N TRP A 106 13.03 -2.99 16.79
CA TRP A 106 14.20 -3.37 17.60
C TRP A 106 13.89 -3.50 19.09
N GLY A 107 12.76 -2.94 19.58
CA GLY A 107 12.44 -2.89 21.00
C GLY A 107 13.50 -2.09 21.76
N ASP A 108 13.29 -0.78 21.91
CA ASP A 108 14.23 0.01 22.73
C ASP A 108 14.06 -0.35 24.22
N GLU A 109 15.16 -0.75 24.87
CA GLU A 109 15.43 -0.46 26.29
C GLU A 109 15.98 0.96 26.43
#